data_AF-A0A3C1Y2N3-F1
#
_entry.id   AF-A0A3C1Y2N3-F1
#
_cell.length_a   1.000
_cell.length_b   1.000
_cell.length_c   1.000
_cell.angle_alpha   90.00
_cell.angle_beta   90.00
_cell.angle_gamma   90.00
#
_symmetry.space_group_name_H-M   'P 1'
#
loop_
_entity.id
_entity.type
_entity.pdbx_description
1 polymer ?
#
loop_
_entity_poly.entity_id
_entity_poly.type
_entity_poly.pdbx_seq_one_letter_code
_entity_poly.pdbx_strand_id
1 'polypeptide(L)'
;AGSYRIAAWRRWRGVALAVAATCLSGQLLITQLKHHTMLPRPYDLETLGGYTPYPVDWWTWARARAGGALPSGHAGAGYALLTLYFAGWALGRPAWRWSGLAIGVAAGAGFSAVRILQGAHFLSQTIWSAALMWLLAAMFFYPLIAGRAVEFPPRAHRVS
;
A
#
# COMPACT_ATOMS: atom_id res chain seq x y z
N ALA A 1 0.30 -18.82 23.21
CA ALA A 1 1.77 -18.85 23.37
C ALA A 1 2.48 -20.00 22.61
N GLY A 2 1.83 -20.73 21.69
CA GLY A 2 2.45 -21.89 21.01
C GLY A 2 3.51 -21.56 19.94
N SER A 3 3.38 -20.44 19.22
CA SER A 3 4.28 -20.12 18.09
C SER A 3 5.70 -19.73 18.50
N TYR A 4 5.93 -19.36 19.77
CA TYR A 4 7.25 -18.93 20.25
C TYR A 4 8.19 -20.11 20.49
N ARG A 5 7.64 -21.33 20.57
CA ARG A 5 8.38 -22.56 20.86
C ARG A 5 8.92 -23.27 19.62
N ILE A 6 8.38 -22.97 18.43
CA ILE A 6 8.71 -23.69 17.19
C ILE A 6 9.41 -22.72 16.22
N ALA A 7 10.72 -22.91 16.02
CA ALA A 7 11.52 -22.06 15.13
C ALA A 7 10.96 -21.99 13.69
N ALA A 8 10.37 -23.08 13.19
CA ALA A 8 9.75 -23.14 11.87
C ALA A 8 8.54 -22.20 11.68
N TRP A 9 7.87 -21.79 12.77
CA TRP A 9 6.73 -20.87 12.73
C TRP A 9 7.15 -19.40 12.81
N ARG A 10 8.40 -19.13 13.20
CA ARG A 10 8.95 -17.77 13.31
C ARG A 10 8.85 -17.01 11.98
N ARG A 11 9.10 -17.67 10.84
CA ARG A 11 8.98 -17.06 9.51
C ARG A 11 7.55 -16.68 9.14
N TRP A 12 6.59 -17.57 9.40
CA TRP A 12 5.17 -17.34 9.10
C TRP A 12 4.59 -16.26 10.01
N ARG A 13 5.02 -16.22 11.28
CA ARG A 13 4.69 -15.13 12.20
C ARG A 13 5.26 -13.80 11.73
N GLY A 14 6.53 -13.75 11.33
CA GLY A 14 7.15 -12.53 10.80
C GLY A 14 6.37 -11.98 9.61
N VAL A 15 6.04 -12.85 8.66
CA VAL A 15 5.21 -12.49 7.50
C VAL A 15 3.84 -11.98 7.93
N ALA A 16 3.13 -12.69 8.81
CA ALA A 16 1.80 -12.27 9.28
C ALA A 16 1.85 -10.92 10.02
N LEU A 17 2.87 -10.68 10.84
CA LEU A 17 3.07 -9.39 11.52
C LEU A 17 3.37 -8.27 10.53
N ALA A 18 4.20 -8.51 9.51
CA ALA A 18 4.50 -7.51 8.48
C ALA A 18 3.28 -7.18 7.61
N VAL A 19 2.45 -8.18 7.27
CA VAL A 19 1.15 -7.96 6.62
C VAL A 19 0.25 -7.09 7.50
N ALA A 20 0.07 -7.48 8.77
CA ALA A 20 -0.79 -6.75 9.70
C ALA A 20 -0.30 -5.31 9.91
N ALA A 21 1.01 -5.12 10.10
CA ALA A 21 1.64 -3.80 10.23
C ALA A 21 1.40 -2.95 8.99
N THR A 22 1.56 -3.51 7.79
CA THR A 22 1.29 -2.81 6.52
C THR A 22 -0.17 -2.35 6.43
N CYS A 23 -1.13 -3.24 6.68
CA CYS A 23 -2.55 -2.92 6.60
C CYS A 23 -2.98 -1.87 7.64
N LEU A 24 -2.58 -2.05 8.90
CA LEU A 24 -2.97 -1.15 9.99
C LEU A 24 -2.34 0.23 9.85
N SER A 25 -1.02 0.29 9.65
CA SER A 25 -0.32 1.57 9.47
C SER A 25 -0.71 2.26 8.16
N GLY A 26 -0.93 1.50 7.08
CA GLY A 26 -1.37 2.04 5.81
C GLY A 26 -2.73 2.73 5.93
N GLN A 27 -3.72 2.06 6.54
CA GLN A 27 -5.04 2.66 6.72
C GLN A 27 -5.00 3.87 7.67
N LEU A 28 -4.20 3.78 8.74
CA LEU A 28 -3.99 4.91 9.65
C LEU A 28 -3.37 6.11 8.93
N LEU A 29 -2.27 5.90 8.20
CA LEU A 29 -1.56 6.95 7.48
C LEU A 29 -2.43 7.58 6.39
N ILE A 30 -3.18 6.78 5.61
CA ILE A 30 -4.12 7.34 4.62
C ILE A 30 -5.16 8.21 5.30
N THR A 31 -5.71 7.75 6.43
CA THR A 31 -6.72 8.51 7.18
C THR A 31 -6.14 9.84 7.71
N GLN A 32 -4.89 9.85 8.16
CA GLN A 32 -4.24 11.06 8.65
C GLN A 32 -3.77 12.01 7.54
N LEU A 33 -3.19 11.48 6.45
CA LEU A 33 -2.66 12.28 5.34
C LEU A 33 -3.75 13.09 4.65
N LYS A 34 -4.97 12.54 4.55
CA LYS A 34 -6.13 13.25 4.00
C LYS A 34 -6.44 14.58 4.66
N HIS A 35 -6.06 14.76 5.92
CA HIS A 35 -6.23 16.00 6.67
C HIS A 35 -5.15 17.05 6.42
N HIS A 36 -4.11 16.69 5.65
CA HIS A 36 -2.97 17.54 5.36
C HIS A 36 -2.83 17.89 3.88
N THR A 37 -3.64 17.26 3.02
CA THR A 37 -3.68 17.57 1.58
C THR A 37 -4.91 18.39 1.26
N MET A 38 -4.76 19.42 0.42
CA MET A 38 -5.88 20.27 0.01
C MET A 38 -6.64 19.74 -1.22
N LEU A 39 -6.21 18.62 -1.80
CA LEU A 39 -6.81 18.10 -3.04
C LEU A 39 -8.27 17.66 -2.82
N PRO A 40 -9.22 18.27 -3.52
CA PRO A 40 -10.64 17.92 -3.42
C PRO A 40 -10.97 16.67 -4.23
N ARG A 41 -12.22 16.23 -4.09
CA ARG A 41 -12.80 15.16 -4.91
C ARG A 41 -13.23 15.73 -6.26
N PRO A 42 -13.12 14.98 -7.38
CA PRO A 42 -13.53 15.46 -8.70
C PRO A 42 -14.97 15.99 -8.76
N TYR A 43 -15.94 15.30 -8.15
CA TYR A 43 -17.34 15.75 -8.18
C TYR A 43 -17.58 17.08 -7.44
N ASP A 44 -16.68 17.50 -6.55
CA ASP A 44 -16.80 18.76 -5.79
C ASP A 44 -16.17 19.95 -6.53
N LEU A 45 -15.37 19.71 -7.59
CA LEU A 45 -14.66 20.75 -8.32
C LEU A 45 -15.60 21.57 -9.22
N GLU A 46 -15.47 22.90 -9.18
CA GLU A 46 -16.22 23.84 -10.02
C GLU A 46 -16.10 23.53 -11.52
N THR A 47 -14.90 23.16 -11.96
CA THR A 47 -14.63 22.80 -13.36
C THR A 47 -15.33 21.51 -13.81
N LEU A 48 -15.88 20.74 -12.86
CA LEU A 48 -16.62 19.50 -13.09
C LEU A 48 -18.08 19.60 -12.59
N GLY A 49 -18.59 20.81 -12.36
CA GLY A 49 -19.98 21.07 -11.96
C GLY A 49 -20.23 21.11 -10.44
N GLY A 50 -19.17 21.12 -9.62
CA GLY A 50 -19.23 21.32 -8.17
C GLY A 50 -19.12 22.79 -7.74
N TYR A 51 -18.72 23.01 -6.49
CA TYR A 51 -18.67 24.34 -5.83
C TYR A 51 -17.30 24.69 -5.21
N THR A 52 -16.31 23.80 -5.37
CA THR A 52 -14.97 23.99 -4.81
C THR A 52 -14.01 24.41 -5.92
N PRO A 53 -13.32 25.56 -5.81
CA PRO A 53 -12.30 25.93 -6.77
C PRO A 53 -11.09 24.99 -6.63
N TYR A 54 -10.32 24.82 -7.71
CA TYR A 54 -9.10 24.03 -7.65
C TYR A 54 -8.10 24.72 -6.69
N PRO A 55 -7.52 24.00 -5.71
CA PRO A 55 -6.66 24.62 -4.70
C PRO A 55 -5.33 25.08 -5.33
N VAL A 56 -4.85 26.25 -4.91
CA VAL A 56 -3.52 26.76 -5.27
C VAL A 56 -2.40 26.08 -4.49
N ASP A 57 -2.72 25.63 -3.27
CA ASP A 57 -1.80 24.98 -2.36
C ASP A 57 -2.02 23.46 -2.38
N TRP A 58 -0.94 22.70 -2.23
CA TRP A 58 -1.01 21.24 -2.14
C TRP A 58 -1.25 20.77 -0.69
N TRP A 59 -0.62 21.43 0.27
CA TRP A 59 -0.58 21.04 1.69
C TRP A 59 -1.30 22.05 2.57
N THR A 60 -1.82 21.57 3.71
CA THR A 60 -2.38 22.43 4.76
C THR A 60 -2.13 21.85 6.14
N TRP A 61 -2.02 22.75 7.13
CA TRP A 61 -2.02 22.40 8.55
C TRP A 61 -3.38 22.64 9.20
N ALA A 62 -4.28 23.36 8.53
CA ALA A 62 -5.63 23.63 8.99
C ALA A 62 -6.57 22.54 8.47
N ARG A 63 -7.01 21.62 9.35
CA ARG A 63 -7.88 20.50 8.98
C ARG A 63 -9.16 20.92 8.24
N ALA A 64 -9.70 22.09 8.56
CA ALA A 64 -10.89 22.64 7.90
C ALA A 64 -10.67 23.00 6.42
N ARG A 65 -9.41 23.19 6.00
CA ARG A 65 -9.04 23.49 4.60
C ARG A 65 -8.61 22.25 3.82
N ALA A 66 -8.65 21.05 4.42
CA ALA A 66 -8.24 19.82 3.76
C ALA A 66 -9.29 19.34 2.76
N GLY A 67 -8.85 18.91 1.57
CA GLY A 67 -9.76 18.45 0.51
C GLY A 67 -10.23 16.99 0.68
N GLY A 68 -9.57 16.22 1.58
CA GLY A 68 -10.03 14.91 2.02
C GLY A 68 -9.98 13.78 0.98
N ALA A 69 -9.45 14.03 -0.22
CA ALA A 69 -9.43 13.07 -1.32
C ALA A 69 -8.10 12.32 -1.44
N LEU A 70 -6.96 12.94 -1.16
CA LEU A 70 -5.64 12.34 -1.32
C LEU A 70 -5.09 11.84 0.03
N PRO A 71 -4.61 10.59 0.16
CA PRO A 71 -4.75 9.43 -0.75
C PRO A 71 -6.11 8.74 -0.63
N SER A 72 -6.57 8.00 -1.64
CA SER A 72 -7.84 7.25 -1.55
C SER A 72 -7.79 6.08 -0.55
N GLY A 73 -8.70 6.06 0.42
CA GLY A 73 -8.83 4.99 1.42
C GLY A 73 -9.30 3.66 0.83
N HIS A 74 -10.32 3.69 -0.04
CA HIS A 74 -10.82 2.48 -0.72
C HIS A 74 -9.75 1.89 -1.64
N ALA A 75 -9.05 2.73 -2.42
CA ALA A 75 -7.94 2.25 -3.23
C ALA A 75 -6.81 1.67 -2.34
N GLY A 76 -6.50 2.34 -1.23
CA GLY A 76 -5.52 1.87 -0.25
C GLY A 76 -5.86 0.49 0.33
N ALA A 77 -7.12 0.25 0.67
CA ALA A 77 -7.58 -1.06 1.14
C ALA A 77 -7.37 -2.16 0.08
N GLY A 78 -7.65 -1.88 -1.20
CA GLY A 78 -7.36 -2.81 -2.30
C GLY A 78 -5.85 -3.03 -2.49
N TYR A 79 -5.07 -1.95 -2.52
CA TYR A 79 -3.61 -2.00 -2.66
C TYR A 79 -2.89 -2.56 -1.43
N ALA A 80 -3.56 -2.73 -0.29
CA ALA A 80 -3.00 -3.44 0.86
C ALA A 80 -2.57 -4.87 0.50
N LEU A 81 -3.26 -5.49 -0.47
CA LEU A 81 -2.92 -6.83 -0.97
C LEU A 81 -1.59 -6.87 -1.74
N LEU A 82 -0.97 -5.74 -2.10
CA LEU A 82 0.41 -5.70 -2.60
C LEU A 82 1.40 -6.31 -1.59
N THR A 83 1.04 -6.35 -0.30
CA THR A 83 1.81 -7.06 0.74
C THR A 83 2.03 -8.54 0.42
N LEU A 84 1.17 -9.18 -0.39
CA LEU A 84 1.30 -10.59 -0.78
C LEU A 84 2.54 -10.84 -1.66
N TYR A 85 2.94 -9.85 -2.48
CA TYR A 85 4.19 -9.91 -3.22
C TYR A 85 5.38 -10.08 -2.28
N PHE A 86 5.44 -9.25 -1.25
CA PHE A 86 6.51 -9.28 -0.26
C PHE A 86 6.45 -10.52 0.63
N ALA A 87 5.25 -11.02 0.95
CA ALA A 87 5.06 -12.29 1.63
C ALA A 87 5.64 -13.47 0.83
N GLY A 88 5.32 -13.55 -0.47
CA GLY A 88 5.90 -14.56 -1.37
C GLY A 88 7.43 -14.45 -1.45
N TRP A 89 7.97 -13.23 -1.52
CA TRP A 89 9.41 -12.99 -1.52
C TRP A 89 10.07 -13.44 -0.21
N ALA A 90 9.57 -13.01 0.95
CA ALA A 90 10.10 -13.40 2.25
C ALA A 90 10.07 -14.92 2.46
N LEU A 91 9.05 -15.61 1.94
CA LEU A 91 8.95 -17.07 1.99
C LEU A 91 9.80 -17.78 0.91
N GLY A 92 10.36 -17.05 -0.05
CA GLY A 92 11.13 -17.59 -1.17
C GLY A 92 10.30 -18.41 -2.15
N ARG A 93 9.04 -18.05 -2.31
CA ARG A 93 8.10 -18.71 -3.21
C ARG A 93 7.85 -17.79 -4.41
N PRO A 94 8.61 -17.91 -5.51
CA PRO A 94 8.52 -16.97 -6.64
C PRO A 94 7.14 -16.96 -7.29
N ALA A 95 6.48 -18.12 -7.39
CA ALA A 95 5.08 -18.18 -7.88
C ALA A 95 4.15 -17.32 -7.01
N TRP A 96 4.27 -17.42 -5.68
CA TRP A 96 3.45 -16.65 -4.75
C TRP A 96 3.74 -15.15 -4.80
N ARG A 97 5.01 -14.77 -5.02
CA ARG A 97 5.42 -13.37 -5.20
C ARG A 97 4.67 -12.75 -6.37
N TRP A 98 4.72 -13.37 -7.55
CA TRP A 98 4.14 -12.79 -8.76
C TRP A 98 2.61 -12.91 -8.81
N SER A 99 2.04 -14.03 -8.36
CA SER A 99 0.57 -14.15 -8.21
C SER A 99 0.04 -13.15 -7.17
N GLY A 100 0.77 -12.95 -6.06
CA GLY A 100 0.43 -11.96 -5.04
C GLY A 100 0.46 -10.52 -5.57
N LEU A 101 1.43 -10.19 -6.43
CA LEU A 101 1.48 -8.89 -7.10
C LEU A 101 0.26 -8.69 -8.01
N ALA A 102 -0.07 -9.69 -8.84
CA ALA A 102 -1.22 -9.62 -9.73
C ALA A 102 -2.53 -9.42 -8.95
N ILE A 103 -2.71 -10.14 -7.84
CA ILE A 103 -3.86 -9.97 -6.94
C ILE A 103 -3.89 -8.55 -6.36
N GLY A 104 -2.78 -8.05 -5.84
CA GLY A 104 -2.70 -6.71 -5.25
C GLY A 104 -2.97 -5.59 -6.25
N VAL A 105 -2.42 -5.70 -7.46
CA VAL A 105 -2.66 -4.73 -8.54
C VAL A 105 -4.12 -4.79 -9.00
N ALA A 106 -4.67 -5.99 -9.23
CA ALA A 106 -6.05 -6.14 -9.69
C ALA A 106 -7.05 -5.61 -8.66
N ALA A 107 -6.89 -5.96 -7.38
CA ALA A 107 -7.77 -5.47 -6.32
C ALA A 107 -7.70 -3.95 -6.17
N GLY A 108 -6.50 -3.39 -6.10
CA GLY A 108 -6.31 -1.94 -5.99
C GLY A 108 -6.81 -1.18 -7.21
N ALA A 109 -6.56 -1.69 -8.43
CA ALA A 109 -7.08 -1.10 -9.67
C ALA A 109 -8.60 -1.17 -9.75
N GLY A 110 -9.21 -2.30 -9.35
CA GLY A 110 -10.67 -2.44 -9.30
C GLY A 110 -11.33 -1.44 -8.35
N PHE A 111 -10.81 -1.30 -7.13
CA PHE A 111 -11.30 -0.31 -6.18
C PHE A 111 -11.06 1.13 -6.68
N SER A 112 -9.91 1.38 -7.31
CA SER A 112 -9.61 2.68 -7.92
C SER A 112 -10.60 3.02 -9.03
N ALA A 113 -10.89 2.09 -9.93
CA ALA A 113 -11.83 2.28 -11.04
C ALA A 113 -13.23 2.63 -10.52
N VAL A 114 -13.76 1.89 -9.54
CA VAL A 114 -15.05 2.21 -8.91
C VAL A 114 -15.06 3.64 -8.37
N ARG A 115 -14.00 4.05 -7.66
CA ARG A 115 -13.90 5.39 -7.08
C ARG A 115 -13.75 6.50 -8.12
N ILE A 116 -13.06 6.24 -9.21
CA ILE A 116 -12.90 7.17 -10.33
C ILE A 116 -14.23 7.33 -11.07
N LEU A 117 -14.93 6.23 -11.36
CA LEU A 117 -16.25 6.24 -12.01
C LEU A 117 -17.32 6.95 -11.17
N GLN A 118 -17.20 6.88 -9.84
CA GLN A 118 -18.04 7.65 -8.92
C GLN A 118 -17.71 9.16 -8.89
N GLY A 119 -16.70 9.62 -9.64
CA GLY A 119 -16.19 10.98 -9.58
C GLY A 119 -15.55 11.33 -8.23
N ALA A 120 -15.24 10.35 -7.39
CA ALA A 120 -14.81 10.59 -6.02
C ALA A 120 -13.30 10.71 -5.86
N HIS A 121 -12.52 10.23 -6.84
CA HIS A 121 -11.07 10.36 -6.86
C HIS A 121 -10.53 10.54 -8.27
N PHE A 122 -9.46 11.32 -8.41
CA PHE A 122 -8.61 11.27 -9.59
C PHE A 122 -7.70 10.02 -9.57
N LEU A 123 -7.23 9.60 -10.75
CA LEU A 123 -6.26 8.51 -10.88
C LEU A 123 -4.98 8.77 -10.07
N SER A 124 -4.48 10.02 -10.06
CA SER A 124 -3.31 10.39 -9.26
C SER A 124 -3.53 10.11 -7.78
N GLN A 125 -4.73 10.35 -7.26
CA GLN A 125 -5.05 10.14 -5.86
C GLN A 125 -5.10 8.67 -5.46
N THR A 126 -5.41 7.77 -6.40
CA THR A 126 -5.39 6.33 -6.17
C THR A 126 -3.98 5.75 -6.35
N ILE A 127 -3.19 6.27 -7.28
CA ILE A 127 -1.78 5.90 -7.46
C ILE A 127 -0.96 6.25 -6.21
N TRP A 128 -1.22 7.39 -5.57
CA TRP A 128 -0.59 7.72 -4.29
C TRP A 128 -0.89 6.69 -3.19
N SER A 129 -2.10 6.13 -3.15
CA SER A 129 -2.42 5.03 -2.23
C SER A 129 -1.60 3.78 -2.56
N ALA A 130 -1.44 3.44 -3.84
CA ALA A 130 -0.61 2.30 -4.25
C ALA A 130 0.85 2.49 -3.83
N ALA A 131 1.42 3.69 -4.08
CA ALA A 131 2.79 4.02 -3.72
C ALA A 131 3.02 3.94 -2.21
N LEU A 132 2.11 4.48 -1.41
CA LEU A 132 2.20 4.41 0.05
C LEU A 132 2.14 2.95 0.55
N MET A 133 1.17 2.16 0.07
CA MET A 133 1.05 0.76 0.48
C MET A 133 2.27 -0.07 0.07
N TRP A 134 2.82 0.18 -1.13
CA TRP A 134 4.05 -0.46 -1.58
C TRP A 134 5.24 -0.11 -0.68
N LEU A 135 5.43 1.18 -0.36
CA LEU A 135 6.52 1.64 0.49
C LEU A 135 6.45 1.02 1.90
N LEU A 136 5.26 1.02 2.51
CA LEU A 136 5.05 0.43 3.83
C LEU A 136 5.30 -1.08 3.81
N ALA A 137 4.79 -1.79 2.80
CA ALA A 137 5.05 -3.21 2.64
C ALA A 137 6.56 -3.48 2.48
N ALA A 138 7.25 -2.72 1.62
CA ALA A 138 8.70 -2.85 1.45
C ALA A 138 9.45 -2.63 2.78
N MET A 139 9.08 -1.59 3.54
CA MET A 139 9.69 -1.27 4.83
C MET A 139 9.49 -2.40 5.87
N PHE A 140 8.27 -2.89 6.05
CA PHE A 140 8.00 -3.93 7.05
C PHE A 140 8.54 -5.31 6.67
N PHE A 141 8.65 -5.60 5.37
CA PHE A 141 9.20 -6.87 4.88
C PHE A 141 10.72 -6.87 4.69
N TYR A 142 11.36 -5.69 4.63
CA TYR A 142 12.80 -5.55 4.48
C TYR A 142 13.62 -6.47 5.40
N PRO A 143 13.42 -6.50 6.74
CA PRO A 143 14.21 -7.36 7.62
C PRO A 143 14.02 -8.86 7.34
N LEU A 144 12.82 -9.28 6.93
CA LEU A 144 12.53 -10.68 6.61
C LEU A 144 13.20 -11.13 5.31
N ILE A 145 13.24 -10.25 4.31
CA ILE A 145 13.85 -10.51 3.01
C ILE A 145 15.39 -10.46 3.12
N ALA A 146 15.93 -9.44 3.79
CA ALA A 146 17.37 -9.28 4.00
C ALA A 146 17.95 -10.43 4.84
N GLY A 147 17.28 -10.82 5.94
CA GLY A 147 17.73 -11.94 6.77
C GLY A 147 17.79 -13.27 6.00
N ARG A 148 16.86 -13.50 5.06
CA ARG A 148 16.89 -14.67 4.18
C ARG A 148 18.08 -14.67 3.23
N ALA A 149 18.41 -13.51 2.64
CA ALA A 149 19.53 -13.39 1.70
C ALA A 149 20.88 -13.74 2.36
N VAL A 150 21.00 -13.47 3.67
CA VAL A 150 22.16 -13.88 4.48
C VAL A 150 22.17 -15.40 4.73
N GLU A 151 21.03 -16.00 5.04
CA GLU A 151 20.92 -17.44 5.34
C GLU A 151 21.12 -18.33 4.09
N PHE A 152 20.73 -17.83 2.91
CA PHE A 152 20.87 -18.55 1.63
C PHE A 152 21.47 -17.64 0.55
N PRO A 153 22.80 -17.44 0.53
CA PRO A 153 23.45 -16.63 -0.50
C PRO A 153 23.24 -17.24 -1.90
N PRO A 154 23.15 -16.41 -2.97
CA PRO A 154 23.05 -16.90 -4.33
C PRO A 154 24.19 -17.86 -4.64
N ARG A 155 23.89 -19.02 -5.27
CA ARG A 155 24.94 -19.93 -5.75
C ARG A 155 25.80 -19.14 -6.75
N ALA A 156 27.04 -18.83 -6.37
CA ALA A 156 28.01 -18.30 -7.32
C ALA A 156 28.10 -19.31 -8.49
N HIS A 157 27.82 -18.84 -9.70
CA HIS A 157 28.07 -19.62 -10.91
C HIS A 157 29.57 -19.94 -10.91
N ARG A 158 29.91 -21.19 -10.58
CA ARG A 158 31.26 -21.71 -10.76
C ARG A 158 31.46 -21.78 -12.26
N VAL A 159 32.19 -20.82 -12.82
CA VAL A 159 32.70 -20.88 -14.18
C VAL A 159 33.77 -21.97 -14.15
N SER A 160 33.47 -23.10 -14.80
CA SER A 160 34.44 -24.15 -15.14
C SER A 160 34.91 -23.93 -16.56
#